data_AF-A0A3B0WBQ6-F1
#
_entry.id   AF-A0A3B0WBQ6-F1
#
_cell.length_a   1.000
_cell.length_b   1.000
_cell.length_c   1.000
_cell.angle_alpha   90.00
_cell.angle_beta   90.00
_cell.angle_gamma   90.00
#
_symmetry.space_group_name_H-M   'P 1'
#
loop_
_entity.id
_entity.type
_entity.pdbx_description
1 polymer ?
#
loop_
_entity_poly.entity_id
_entity_poly.type
_entity_poly.pdbx_seq_one_letter_code
_entity_poly.pdbx_strand_id
1 'polypeptide(L)'
;MLLPYAHSALVRQVLLCCGDKPLIYAKTVIPVATVRGAQRRYANMGNRPLGEMLFADRTMRRETVHVAKLTKTHIANQYVNGDEDVWGRRSVFRVSGKPILVSEYFLPELLKK
;
A
#
# COMPACT_ATOMS: atom_id res chain seq x y z
N MET A 1 -6.76 -1.48 -14.41
CA MET A 1 -5.74 -1.72 -13.37
C MET A 1 -5.23 -3.15 -13.52
N LEU A 2 -4.08 -3.35 -14.17
CA LEU A 2 -3.47 -4.67 -14.27
C LEU A 2 -2.01 -4.55 -13.85
N LEU A 3 -1.66 -5.19 -12.72
CA LEU A 3 -0.28 -5.60 -12.53
C LEU A 3 0.01 -6.67 -13.59
N PRO A 4 1.18 -6.64 -14.26
CA PRO A 4 1.58 -7.74 -15.11
C PRO A 4 1.57 -9.03 -14.29
N TYR A 5 1.21 -10.15 -14.92
CA TYR A 5 1.25 -11.45 -14.27
C TYR A 5 2.67 -11.70 -13.74
N ALA A 6 2.78 -11.94 -12.45
CA ALA A 6 4.05 -12.18 -11.79
C ALA A 6 3.93 -13.45 -10.94
N HIS A 7 4.89 -14.36 -11.11
CA HIS A 7 4.95 -15.59 -10.33
C HIS A 7 5.22 -15.35 -8.84
N SER A 8 5.76 -14.18 -8.48
CA SER A 8 6.05 -13.81 -7.10
C SER A 8 6.07 -12.30 -6.91
N ALA A 9 5.71 -11.85 -5.71
CA ALA A 9 5.75 -10.46 -5.30
C ALA A 9 6.18 -10.35 -3.84
N LEU A 10 6.93 -9.29 -3.51
CA LEU A 10 7.12 -8.87 -2.14
C LEU A 10 5.84 -8.17 -1.67
N VAL A 11 5.30 -8.62 -0.55
CA VAL A 11 4.16 -7.99 0.09
C VAL A 11 4.62 -7.33 1.38
N ARG A 12 4.34 -6.03 1.52
CA ARG A 12 4.57 -5.29 2.76
C ARG A 12 3.24 -4.81 3.30
N GLN A 13 3.00 -5.07 4.58
CA GLN A 13 1.83 -4.60 5.31
C GLN A 13 2.33 -3.69 6.42
N VAL A 14 1.72 -2.52 6.57
CA VAL A 14 2.06 -1.56 7.62
C VAL A 14 0.79 -0.98 8.22
N LEU A 15 0.88 -0.60 9.48
CA LEU A 15 -0.06 0.27 10.15
C LEU A 15 0.56 1.64 10.28
N LEU A 16 -0.20 2.67 9.94
CA LEU A 16 0.12 4.04 10.29
C LEU A 16 -0.71 4.37 11.53
N CYS A 17 -0.04 4.67 12.64
CA CYS A 17 -0.66 4.92 13.93
C CYS A 17 -0.43 6.37 14.37
N CYS A 18 -1.35 6.88 15.20
CA CYS A 18 -1.13 8.06 16.02
C CYS A 18 -1.10 7.62 17.49
N GLY A 19 0.08 7.62 18.11
CA GLY A 19 0.29 6.84 19.34
C GLY A 19 -0.02 5.36 19.09
N ASP A 20 -0.80 4.74 19.98
CA ASP A 20 -1.19 3.33 19.89
C ASP A 20 -2.43 3.08 19.01
N LYS A 21 -2.96 4.13 18.38
CA LYS A 21 -4.21 4.07 17.61
C LYS A 21 -3.93 3.80 16.13
N PRO A 22 -4.30 2.64 15.57
CA PRO A 22 -4.11 2.35 14.15
C PRO A 22 -5.12 3.15 13.32
N LEU A 23 -4.61 4.00 12.43
CA LEU A 23 -5.44 4.90 11.62
C LEU A 23 -5.56 4.43 10.17
N ILE A 24 -4.48 3.90 9.60
CA ILE A 24 -4.45 3.42 8.21
C ILE A 24 -3.75 2.08 8.17
N TYR A 25 -4.42 1.08 7.59
CA TYR A 25 -3.77 -0.14 7.16
C TYR A 25 -3.35 0.01 5.70
N ALA A 26 -2.06 -0.12 5.41
CA ALA A 26 -1.55 -0.07 4.04
C ALA A 26 -0.90 -1.40 3.63
N LYS A 27 -1.28 -1.88 2.45
CA LYS A 27 -0.71 -3.05 1.80
C LYS A 27 -0.04 -2.63 0.51
N THR A 28 1.25 -2.93 0.39
CA THR A 28 2.01 -2.73 -0.83
C THR A 28 2.36 -4.07 -1.44
N VAL A 29 2.10 -4.23 -2.74
CA VAL A 29 2.49 -5.40 -3.52
C VAL A 29 3.51 -4.96 -4.56
N ILE A 30 4.71 -5.52 -4.47
CA ILE A 30 5.85 -5.19 -5.34
C ILE A 30 6.22 -6.45 -6.11
N PRO A 31 5.89 -6.55 -7.42
CA PRO A 31 6.32 -7.68 -8.24
C PRO A 31 7.84 -7.88 -8.18
N VAL A 32 8.32 -9.11 -8.18
CA VAL A 32 9.77 -9.40 -8.12
C VAL A 32 10.52 -8.77 -9.30
N ALA A 33 9.87 -8.60 -10.46
CA ALA A 33 10.42 -7.87 -11.60
C ALA A 33 10.71 -6.39 -11.29
N THR A 34 9.95 -5.78 -10.36
CA THR A 34 10.13 -4.38 -9.94
C THR A 34 11.38 -4.18 -9.12
N VAL A 35 11.73 -5.10 -8.22
CA VAL A 35 12.86 -4.97 -7.25
C VAL A 35 14.23 -5.37 -7.81
N ARG A 36 14.46 -5.14 -9.11
CA ARG A 36 15.73 -5.42 -9.81
C ARG A 36 16.53 -4.13 -10.08
N GLY A 37 17.86 -4.24 -10.08
CA GLY A 37 18.77 -3.12 -10.33
C GLY A 37 18.62 -2.00 -9.28
N ALA A 38 18.58 -0.74 -9.72
CA ALA A 38 18.42 0.43 -8.85
C ALA A 38 17.14 0.42 -7.99
N GLN A 39 16.14 -0.38 -8.38
CA GLN A 39 14.85 -0.48 -7.69
C GLN A 39 14.83 -1.54 -6.57
N ARG A 40 15.97 -2.23 -6.33
CA ARG A 40 16.13 -3.14 -5.17
C ARG A 40 15.97 -2.43 -3.82
N ARG A 41 16.16 -1.10 -3.78
CA ARG A 41 15.89 -0.28 -2.58
C ARG A 41 14.45 -0.40 -2.08
N TYR A 42 13.47 -0.62 -2.95
CA TYR A 42 12.08 -0.85 -2.55
C TYR A 42 11.83 -2.22 -1.92
N ALA A 43 12.76 -3.19 -2.04
CA ALA A 43 12.74 -4.40 -1.22
C ALA A 43 13.34 -4.16 0.17
N ASN A 44 14.34 -3.27 0.25
CA ASN A 44 15.12 -3.00 1.46
C ASN A 44 14.70 -1.68 2.13
N MET A 45 13.39 -1.48 2.30
CA MET A 45 12.87 -0.24 2.88
C MET A 45 13.13 -0.13 4.39
N GLY A 46 13.23 -1.26 5.09
CA GLY A 46 13.34 -1.27 6.56
C GLY A 46 12.17 -0.51 7.19
N ASN A 47 12.46 0.48 8.02
CA ASN A 47 11.45 1.35 8.63
C ASN A 47 11.15 2.62 7.82
N ARG A 48 11.77 2.82 6.65
CA ARG A 48 11.49 3.99 5.82
C ARG A 48 10.07 3.92 5.24
N PRO A 49 9.31 5.03 5.29
CA PRO A 49 8.00 5.11 4.64
C PRO A 49 8.12 4.93 3.13
N LEU A 50 7.25 4.10 2.56
CA LEU A 50 7.19 3.91 1.10
C LEU A 50 6.91 5.24 0.39
N GLY A 51 6.01 6.07 0.94
CA GLY A 51 5.65 7.37 0.37
C GLY A 51 6.86 8.27 0.16
N GLU A 52 7.72 8.38 1.17
CA GLU A 52 8.99 9.14 1.09
C GLU A 52 9.85 8.65 -0.07
N MET A 53 10.04 7.33 -0.19
CA MET A 53 10.85 6.74 -1.26
C MET A 53 10.25 6.94 -2.65
N LEU A 54 8.92 6.87 -2.78
CA LEU A 54 8.20 7.10 -4.03
C LEU A 54 8.30 8.58 -4.46
N PHE A 55 8.12 9.52 -3.52
CA PHE A 55 8.16 10.95 -3.82
C PHE A 55 9.59 11.46 -4.09
N ALA A 56 10.61 10.80 -3.55
CA ALA A 56 12.01 11.09 -3.87
C ALA A 56 12.45 10.58 -5.26
N ASP A 57 11.73 9.63 -5.87
CA ASP A 57 12.07 9.10 -7.19
C ASP A 57 11.48 9.98 -8.31
N ARG A 58 12.35 10.69 -9.04
CA ARG A 58 11.95 11.56 -10.16
C ARG A 58 11.26 10.83 -11.32
N THR A 59 11.42 9.52 -11.41
CA THR A 59 10.78 8.70 -12.45
C THR A 59 9.40 8.19 -12.02
N MET A 60 8.98 8.50 -10.78
CA MET A 60 7.71 8.07 -10.24
C MET A 60 6.55 8.71 -10.99
N ARG A 61 5.62 7.86 -11.44
CA ARG A 61 4.32 8.26 -11.95
C ARG A 61 3.24 7.50 -11.22
N ARG A 62 2.14 8.17 -10.88
CA ARG A 62 0.99 7.55 -10.24
C ARG A 62 -0.11 7.32 -11.29
N GLU A 63 -0.62 6.10 -11.36
CA GLU A 63 -1.83 5.78 -12.13
C GLU A 63 -3.09 6.20 -11.38
N THR A 64 -4.24 6.15 -12.06
CA THR A 64 -5.55 6.48 -11.51
C THR A 64 -5.78 5.85 -10.13
N VAL A 65 -6.30 6.67 -9.22
CA VAL A 65 -6.72 6.22 -7.91
C VAL A 65 -8.11 5.60 -8.03
N HIS A 66 -8.25 4.39 -7.50
CA HIS A 66 -9.55 3.73 -7.40
C HIS A 66 -9.97 3.68 -5.94
N VAL A 67 -11.23 4.03 -5.69
CA VAL A 67 -11.88 3.74 -4.40
C VAL A 67 -11.95 2.23 -4.23
N ALA A 68 -11.67 1.77 -3.01
CA ALA A 68 -11.73 0.37 -2.63
C ALA A 68 -12.53 0.24 -1.32
N LYS A 69 -13.18 -0.90 -1.13
CA LYS A 69 -13.82 -1.27 0.12
C LYS A 69 -13.18 -2.56 0.62
N LEU A 70 -12.96 -2.63 1.92
CA LEU A 70 -12.38 -3.80 2.58
C LEU A 70 -13.41 -4.93 2.58
N THR A 71 -13.03 -6.14 2.18
CA THR A 71 -13.92 -7.31 2.24
C THR A 71 -13.95 -7.87 3.65
N LYS A 72 -15.05 -8.49 4.09
CA LYS A 72 -15.17 -9.07 5.44
C LYS A 72 -14.08 -10.10 5.80
N THR A 73 -13.51 -10.78 4.81
CA THR A 73 -12.45 -11.79 5.01
C THR A 73 -11.03 -11.22 5.00
N HIS A 74 -10.86 -9.91 4.79
CA HIS A 74 -9.53 -9.33 4.65
C HIS A 74 -8.87 -9.10 6.02
N ILE A 75 -7.58 -9.40 6.12
CA ILE A 75 -6.79 -9.40 7.37
C ILE A 75 -6.81 -8.08 8.16
N ALA A 76 -7.07 -6.97 7.47
CA ALA A 76 -7.17 -5.65 8.12
C ALA A 76 -8.42 -5.48 9.00
N ASN A 77 -9.42 -6.36 8.88
CA ASN A 77 -10.60 -6.32 9.76
C ASN A 77 -10.27 -6.59 11.23
N GLN A 78 -9.09 -7.15 11.55
CA GLN A 78 -8.65 -7.27 12.95
C GLN A 78 -8.51 -5.92 13.68
N TYR A 79 -8.43 -4.82 12.93
CA TYR A 79 -8.32 -3.45 13.46
C TYR A 79 -9.65 -2.69 13.42
N VAL A 80 -10.75 -3.38 13.13
CA VAL A 80 -12.09 -2.82 12.96
C VAL A 80 -12.99 -3.45 14.02
N ASN A 81 -13.76 -2.61 14.72
CA ASN A 81 -14.72 -3.10 15.70
C ASN A 81 -16.08 -3.26 15.03
N GLY A 82 -16.65 -4.46 15.04
CA GLY A 82 -17.96 -4.74 14.46
C GLY A 82 -17.95 -4.87 12.94
N ASP A 83 -19.08 -4.54 12.32
CA ASP A 83 -19.36 -4.72 10.88
C ASP A 83 -19.21 -3.41 10.08
N GLU A 84 -18.41 -2.46 10.56
CA GLU A 84 -18.24 -1.16 9.90
C GLU A 84 -17.58 -1.28 8.52
N ASP A 85 -18.10 -0.52 7.57
CA ASP A 85 -17.54 -0.44 6.22
C ASP A 85 -16.22 0.33 6.23
N VAL A 86 -15.12 -0.37 5.98
CA VAL A 86 -13.81 0.27 5.81
C VAL A 86 -13.57 0.62 4.35
N TRP A 87 -13.52 1.92 4.09
CA TRP A 87 -13.17 2.47 2.78
C TRP A 87 -11.68 2.68 2.66
N GLY A 88 -11.22 2.64 1.43
CA GLY A 88 -9.82 2.76 1.08
C GLY A 88 -9.64 3.23 -0.34
N ARG A 89 -8.38 3.28 -0.74
CA ARG A 89 -7.96 3.60 -2.09
C ARG A 89 -6.86 2.66 -2.54
N ARG A 90 -6.82 2.39 -3.83
CA ARG A 90 -5.74 1.63 -4.47
C ARG A 90 -5.24 2.36 -5.70
N SER A 91 -3.93 2.32 -5.93
CA SER A 91 -3.30 2.95 -7.08
C SER A 91 -2.00 2.23 -7.40
N VAL A 92 -1.67 2.16 -8.69
CA VAL A 92 -0.38 1.65 -9.15
C VAL A 92 0.57 2.83 -9.28
N PHE A 93 1.72 2.74 -8.61
CA PHE A 93 2.85 3.63 -8.80
C PHE A 93 3.84 2.97 -9.76
N ARG A 94 4.34 3.71 -10.73
CA ARG A 94 5.38 3.27 -11.65
C ARG A 94 6.67 4.01 -11.36
N VAL A 95 7.71 3.26 -11.01
CA VAL A 95 9.06 3.76 -10.75
C VAL A 95 9.98 3.23 -11.84
N SER A 96 10.49 4.14 -12.68
CA SER A 96 11.19 3.79 -13.92
C SER A 96 10.38 2.80 -14.78
N GLY A 97 9.07 3.04 -14.88
CA GLY A 97 8.10 2.19 -15.59
C GLY A 97 7.66 0.92 -14.85
N LYS A 98 8.35 0.52 -13.76
CA LYS A 98 8.08 -0.72 -13.04
C LYS A 98 6.96 -0.53 -12.00
N PRO A 99 5.95 -1.42 -11.94
CA PRO A 99 4.76 -1.18 -11.15
C PRO A 99 4.93 -1.57 -9.67
N ILE A 100 4.25 -0.83 -8.79
CA ILE A 100 4.09 -1.05 -7.36
C ILE A 100 2.61 -0.78 -7.05
N LEU A 101 1.87 -1.76 -6.57
CA LEU A 101 0.49 -1.55 -6.15
C LEU A 101 0.46 -1.15 -4.67
N VAL A 102 -0.18 -0.02 -4.37
CA VAL A 102 -0.42 0.44 -3.01
C VAL A 102 -1.93 0.46 -2.78
N SER A 103 -2.36 -0.20 -1.72
CA SER A 103 -3.71 -0.12 -1.17
C SER A 103 -3.64 0.48 0.23
N GLU A 104 -4.44 1.49 0.51
CA GLU A 104 -4.56 2.15 1.80
C GLU A 104 -6.02 2.06 2.24
N TYR A 105 -6.26 1.60 3.46
CA TYR A 105 -7.59 1.47 4.04
C TYR A 105 -7.66 2.32 5.30
N PHE A 106 -8.66 3.19 5.36
CA PHE A 106 -8.84 4.20 6.39
C PHE A 106 -9.68 3.59 7.52
N LEU A 107 -9.00 3.24 8.62
CA LEU A 107 -9.62 2.52 9.74
C LEU A 107 -10.57 3.46 10.51
N PRO A 108 -11.56 2.92 11.24
CA PRO A 108 -12.57 3.73 11.92
C PRO A 108 -12.00 4.82 12.82
N GLU A 109 -10.88 4.53 13.51
CA GLU A 109 -10.22 5.47 14.42
C GLU A 109 -9.76 6.76 13.74
N LEU A 110 -9.44 6.73 12.43
CA LEU A 110 -9.09 7.94 11.67
C LEU A 110 -10.28 8.89 11.47
N LEU A 111 -11.49 8.33 11.43
CA LEU A 111 -12.72 9.08 11.15
C LEU A 111 -13.43 9.54 12.42
N LYS A 112 -12.94 9.13 13.59
CA LYS A 112 -13.43 9.61 14.88
C LYS A 112 -12.99 11.07 15.06
N LYS A 113 -13.94 11.92 15.44
CA LYS A 113 -13.70 13.33 15.78
C LYS A 113 -13.07 13.46 17.15
#